data_AF-A0A955JGC0-F1
#
_entry.id   AF-A0A955JGC0-F1
#
_cell.length_a   1.000
_cell.length_b   1.000
_cell.length_c   1.000
_cell.angle_alpha   90.00
_cell.angle_beta   90.00
_cell.angle_gamma   90.00
#
_symmetry.space_group_name_H-M   'P 1'
#
loop_
_entity.id
_entity.type
_entity.pdbx_description
1 polymer ?
#
loop_
_entity_poly.entity_id
_entity_poly.type
_entity_poly.pdbx_seq_one_letter_code
_entity_poly.pdbx_strand_id
1 'polypeptide(L)'
;VHATVTGNVGMGVVRGPGHQGSLVNSIVRANGGPTQLTGFSPTSVRNSNVDAAFAGQNGNLAAPPLFVNVTQEDLALQPTSPCLGVAELAAANATLVDALEASRRLDHALSGTDLPDMGAYERPVFKLHISGQPQIGTMQVYSVSGPPGFVILFAGLLDGHASLSPFGFETVGQFANLIPVGPPSFAVGQPLALIVSGAPSLEGFRFGVQAIAFLASDPSKGQFTNRYRGRFYNP
;
A
#
# COMPACT_ATOMS: atom_id res chain seq x y z
N VAL A 1 6.20 10.28 -8.72
CA VAL A 1 6.94 9.85 -7.51
C VAL A 1 5.93 9.74 -6.38
N HIS A 2 5.56 8.54 -5.94
CA HIS A 2 4.66 8.38 -4.78
C HIS A 2 5.46 8.55 -3.49
N ALA A 3 5.58 9.79 -3.00
CA ALA A 3 6.39 10.10 -1.83
C ALA A 3 5.66 11.07 -0.90
N THR A 4 6.01 10.99 0.38
CA THR A 4 5.55 11.92 1.42
C THR A 4 6.76 12.64 2.00
N VAL A 5 6.76 13.97 1.97
CA VAL A 5 7.78 14.83 2.56
C VAL A 5 7.08 15.84 3.48
N THR A 6 7.26 15.68 4.78
CA THR A 6 6.54 16.43 5.81
C THR A 6 7.40 16.60 7.06
N GLY A 7 7.10 17.61 7.88
CA GLY A 7 7.74 17.78 9.19
C GLY A 7 9.18 18.28 9.17
N ASN A 8 9.72 18.66 8.01
CA ASN A 8 11.03 19.30 7.94
C ASN A 8 10.99 20.67 8.62
N VAL A 9 12.07 21.07 9.31
CA VAL A 9 12.21 22.44 9.85
C VAL A 9 12.27 23.47 8.72
N GLY A 10 12.93 23.11 7.61
CA GLY A 10 13.06 23.94 6.42
C GLY A 10 12.01 23.63 5.35
N MET A 11 12.39 23.81 4.09
CA MET A 11 11.51 23.54 2.94
C MET A 11 11.24 22.04 2.77
N GLY A 12 10.23 21.70 1.96
CA GLY A 12 9.91 20.33 1.58
C GLY A 12 10.90 19.79 0.53
N VAL A 13 10.72 20.17 -0.74
CA VAL A 13 11.53 19.70 -1.85
C VAL A 13 12.09 20.87 -2.66
N VAL A 14 13.40 20.86 -2.87
CA VAL A 14 14.11 21.84 -3.71
C VAL A 14 14.60 21.17 -4.98
N ARG A 15 14.21 21.71 -6.14
CA ARG A 15 14.73 21.30 -7.44
C ARG A 15 15.88 22.22 -7.82
N GLY A 16 17.10 21.68 -7.71
CA GLY A 16 18.32 22.40 -8.05
C GLY A 16 18.46 22.69 -9.55
N PRO A 17 19.35 23.64 -9.92
CA PRO A 17 19.69 23.91 -11.32
C PRO A 17 20.11 22.63 -12.06
N GLY A 18 19.68 22.48 -13.31
CA GLY A 18 20.01 21.32 -14.16
C GLY A 18 19.13 20.07 -13.97
N HIS A 19 18.22 20.04 -12.99
CA HIS A 19 17.33 18.90 -12.78
C HIS A 19 16.01 19.07 -13.55
N GLN A 20 15.52 17.99 -14.19
CA GLN A 20 14.29 17.99 -15.01
C GLN A 20 13.11 17.13 -14.50
N GLY A 21 13.20 16.60 -13.28
CA GLY A 21 12.19 15.70 -12.71
C GLY A 21 10.82 16.34 -12.47
N SER A 22 9.78 15.51 -12.47
CA SER A 22 8.40 15.90 -12.12
C SER A 22 7.97 15.33 -10.76
N LEU A 23 7.12 16.07 -10.06
CA LEU A 23 6.43 15.64 -8.84
C LEU A 23 5.04 15.15 -9.22
N VAL A 24 4.70 13.92 -8.84
CA VAL A 24 3.49 13.23 -9.30
C VAL A 24 3.00 12.32 -8.20
N ASN A 25 1.75 12.41 -7.78
CA ASN A 25 1.16 11.56 -6.75
C ASN A 25 1.87 11.68 -5.39
N SER A 26 2.46 12.84 -5.10
CA SER A 26 3.23 13.07 -3.88
C SER A 26 2.47 13.92 -2.88
N ILE A 27 2.88 13.85 -1.62
CA ILE A 27 2.51 14.81 -0.58
C ILE A 27 3.78 15.55 -0.16
N VAL A 28 3.82 16.86 -0.37
CA VAL A 28 4.88 17.75 0.15
C VAL A 28 4.18 18.87 0.91
N ARG A 29 3.92 18.64 2.21
CA ARG A 29 3.10 19.52 3.06
C ARG A 29 3.65 19.55 4.47
N ALA A 30 3.21 20.55 5.24
CA ALA A 30 3.53 20.70 6.66
C ALA A 30 5.04 20.69 6.98
N ASN A 31 5.85 21.27 6.08
CA ASN A 31 7.25 21.62 6.32
C ASN A 31 7.34 23.09 6.77
N GLY A 32 8.31 23.40 7.64
CA GLY A 32 8.44 24.68 8.35
C GLY A 32 9.02 25.84 7.54
N GLY A 33 9.52 25.59 6.33
CA GLY A 33 9.98 26.62 5.40
C GLY A 33 8.85 27.46 4.81
N PRO A 34 9.18 28.60 4.17
CA PRO A 34 8.19 29.51 3.58
C PRO A 34 7.44 28.90 2.38
N THR A 35 8.01 27.85 1.77
CA THR A 35 7.43 27.11 0.64
C THR A 35 7.66 25.62 0.83
N GLN A 36 6.70 24.80 0.40
CA GLN A 36 6.84 23.35 0.32
C GLN A 36 7.69 22.93 -0.89
N LEU A 37 7.63 23.67 -2.00
CA LEU A 37 8.37 23.40 -3.23
C LEU A 37 9.17 24.62 -3.71
N THR A 38 10.36 24.37 -4.27
CA THR A 38 11.18 25.41 -4.91
C THR A 38 11.78 24.88 -6.21
N GLY A 39 11.81 25.72 -7.26
CA GLY A 39 12.40 25.37 -8.56
C GLY A 39 11.52 24.49 -9.45
N PHE A 40 10.22 24.37 -9.13
CA PHE A 40 9.24 23.63 -9.94
C PHE A 40 8.35 24.59 -10.74
N SER A 41 8.07 24.25 -11.99
CA SER A 41 7.00 24.88 -12.77
C SER A 41 5.66 24.21 -12.46
N PRO A 42 4.52 24.90 -12.63
CA PRO A 42 3.21 24.29 -12.44
C PRO A 42 2.96 23.06 -13.32
N THR A 43 3.54 23.01 -14.52
CA THR A 43 3.46 21.86 -15.44
C THR A 43 4.27 20.65 -14.98
N SER A 44 5.22 20.83 -14.06
CA SER A 44 6.07 19.75 -13.54
C SER A 44 5.55 19.12 -12.25
N VAL A 45 4.41 19.61 -11.74
CA VAL A 45 3.76 19.12 -10.51
C VAL A 45 2.33 18.75 -10.87
N ARG A 46 1.93 17.49 -10.66
CA ARG A 46 0.57 17.01 -10.96
C ARG A 46 0.09 16.04 -9.89
N ASN A 47 -1.23 15.99 -9.69
CA ASN A 47 -1.92 15.09 -8.76
C ASN A 47 -1.18 14.96 -7.42
N SER A 48 -0.68 16.06 -6.87
CA SER A 48 0.11 16.09 -5.64
C SER A 48 -0.49 17.08 -4.65
N ASN A 49 -0.34 16.81 -3.36
CA ASN A 49 -0.73 17.74 -2.30
C ASN A 49 0.48 18.58 -1.88
N VAL A 50 0.48 19.88 -2.20
CA VAL A 50 1.66 20.76 -2.18
C VAL A 50 1.27 22.20 -1.76
N ASP A 51 2.10 23.21 -2.07
CA ASP A 51 1.79 24.61 -1.83
C ASP A 51 0.51 25.09 -2.51
N ALA A 52 -0.14 26.09 -1.90
CA ALA A 52 -1.31 26.77 -2.44
C ALA A 52 -1.08 27.35 -3.85
N ALA A 53 0.17 27.69 -4.19
CA ALA A 53 0.55 28.19 -5.52
C ALA A 53 0.28 27.19 -6.67
N PHE A 54 0.18 25.90 -6.38
CA PHE A 54 -0.12 24.85 -7.37
C PHE A 54 -1.56 24.34 -7.28
N ALA A 55 -2.32 24.72 -6.25
CA ALA A 55 -3.65 24.19 -5.99
C ALA A 55 -4.61 24.41 -7.18
N GLY A 56 -5.41 23.40 -7.51
CA GLY A 56 -6.38 23.47 -8.62
C GLY A 56 -5.77 23.34 -10.01
N GLN A 57 -4.44 23.28 -10.14
CA GLN A 57 -3.75 23.07 -11.40
C GLN A 57 -3.32 21.61 -11.50
N ASN A 58 -3.51 20.95 -12.65
CA ASN A 58 -3.05 19.58 -12.91
C ASN A 58 -3.44 18.56 -11.81
N GLY A 59 -4.62 18.72 -11.20
CA GLY A 59 -5.10 17.84 -10.13
C GLY A 59 -4.38 18.02 -8.78
N ASN A 60 -3.59 19.07 -8.60
CA ASN A 60 -2.90 19.32 -7.32
C ASN A 60 -3.84 19.89 -6.26
N LEU A 61 -3.55 19.54 -5.01
CA LEU A 61 -4.24 19.97 -3.82
C LEU A 61 -3.32 20.84 -2.96
N ALA A 62 -3.92 21.68 -2.12
CA ALA A 62 -3.23 22.37 -1.03
C ALA A 62 -4.07 22.27 0.24
N ALA A 63 -4.19 21.04 0.76
CA ALA A 63 -5.02 20.73 1.91
C ALA A 63 -4.20 20.01 3.00
N PRO A 64 -4.64 20.00 4.26
CA PRO A 64 -4.04 19.14 5.27
C PRO A 64 -4.12 17.66 4.83
N PRO A 65 -3.01 16.90 4.80
CA PRO A 65 -3.04 15.48 4.43
C PRO A 65 -3.80 14.60 5.42
N LEU A 66 -3.98 15.05 6.67
CA LEU A 66 -4.62 14.28 7.75
C LEU A 66 -3.95 12.91 7.96
N PHE A 67 -2.67 12.92 8.36
CA PHE A 67 -1.95 11.70 8.72
C PHE A 67 -2.45 11.11 10.04
N VAL A 68 -2.33 9.79 10.22
CA VAL A 68 -2.74 9.08 11.44
C VAL A 68 -1.97 9.61 12.65
N ASN A 69 -0.64 9.60 12.61
CA ASN A 69 0.20 10.15 13.68
C ASN A 69 1.59 10.57 13.20
N VAL A 70 1.75 11.86 12.87
CA VAL A 70 3.04 12.41 12.43
C VAL A 70 4.13 12.29 13.49
N THR A 71 3.79 12.40 14.79
CA THR A 71 4.79 12.36 15.87
C THR A 71 5.39 10.98 16.11
N GLN A 72 4.69 9.94 15.66
CA GLN A 72 5.17 8.55 15.69
C GLN A 72 5.56 8.05 14.29
N GLU A 73 5.72 8.96 13.33
CA GLU A 73 6.07 8.65 11.93
C GLU A 73 5.03 7.77 11.20
N ASP A 74 3.81 7.67 11.73
CA ASP A 74 2.69 7.03 11.04
C ASP A 74 2.05 8.04 10.07
N LEU A 75 2.60 8.05 8.86
CA LEU A 75 2.19 8.91 7.76
C LEU A 75 1.12 8.26 6.87
N ALA A 76 0.44 7.20 7.34
CA ALA A 76 -0.75 6.71 6.68
C ALA A 76 -1.87 7.78 6.73
N LEU A 77 -2.74 7.79 5.73
CA LEU A 77 -3.84 8.75 5.65
C LEU A 77 -5.03 8.34 6.53
N GLN A 78 -5.65 9.31 7.20
CA GLN A 78 -6.92 9.12 7.89
C GLN A 78 -8.08 8.93 6.89
N PRO A 79 -9.20 8.29 7.28
CA PRO A 79 -10.35 8.03 6.40
C PRO A 79 -11.00 9.26 5.75
N THR A 80 -10.79 10.45 6.31
CA THR A 80 -11.35 11.73 5.82
C THR A 80 -10.32 12.57 5.07
N SER A 81 -9.14 12.03 4.80
CA SER A 81 -8.09 12.77 4.11
C SER A 81 -8.52 13.15 2.68
N PRO A 82 -8.28 14.41 2.26
CA PRO A 82 -8.52 14.83 0.88
C PRO A 82 -7.54 14.19 -0.12
N CYS A 83 -6.52 13.47 0.37
CA CYS A 83 -5.52 12.80 -0.47
C CYS A 83 -5.92 11.37 -0.87
N LEU A 84 -7.07 10.87 -0.39
CA LEU A 84 -7.54 9.52 -0.70
C LEU A 84 -8.15 9.44 -2.10
N GLY A 85 -7.76 8.42 -2.89
CA GLY A 85 -8.35 8.09 -4.19
C GLY A 85 -8.29 9.18 -5.26
N VAL A 86 -7.33 10.12 -5.16
CA VAL A 86 -7.21 11.28 -6.05
C VAL A 86 -5.87 11.37 -6.78
N ALA A 87 -5.00 10.38 -6.59
CA ALA A 87 -3.76 10.30 -7.35
C ALA A 87 -4.01 9.90 -8.81
N GLU A 88 -3.03 10.19 -9.66
CA GLU A 88 -3.02 9.86 -11.08
C GLU A 88 -2.84 8.36 -11.28
N LEU A 89 -3.83 7.72 -11.91
CA LEU A 89 -3.90 6.26 -12.05
C LEU A 89 -2.76 5.67 -12.90
N ALA A 90 -2.37 6.30 -14.01
CA ALA A 90 -1.36 5.73 -14.90
C ALA A 90 0.04 5.74 -14.25
N ALA A 91 0.39 6.81 -13.53
CA ALA A 91 1.59 6.84 -12.70
C ALA A 91 1.54 5.82 -11.55
N ALA A 92 0.38 5.61 -10.91
CA ALA A 92 0.22 4.57 -9.89
C ALA A 92 0.40 3.17 -10.46
N ASN A 93 -0.08 2.88 -11.67
CA ASN A 93 0.12 1.58 -12.31
C ASN A 93 1.59 1.22 -12.58
N ALA A 94 2.48 2.22 -12.64
CA ALA A 94 3.93 1.98 -12.75
C ALA A 94 4.57 1.57 -11.41
N THR A 95 3.85 1.71 -10.29
CA THR A 95 4.32 1.39 -8.93
C THR A 95 3.36 0.38 -8.29
N LEU A 96 3.75 -0.88 -8.15
CA LEU A 96 2.81 -1.94 -7.77
C LEU A 96 2.45 -1.93 -6.28
N VAL A 97 3.43 -1.61 -5.43
CA VAL A 97 3.30 -1.57 -3.98
C VAL A 97 3.75 -0.23 -3.41
N ASP A 98 3.18 0.14 -2.28
CA ASP A 98 3.61 1.28 -1.48
C ASP A 98 4.75 0.92 -0.51
N ALA A 99 5.15 1.87 0.34
CA ALA A 99 6.23 1.67 1.30
C ALA A 99 5.91 0.68 2.44
N LEU A 100 4.65 0.28 2.62
CA LEU A 100 4.21 -0.76 3.57
C LEU A 100 3.84 -2.08 2.86
N GLU A 101 4.28 -2.25 1.61
CA GLU A 101 3.98 -3.42 0.78
C GLU A 101 2.47 -3.59 0.49
N ALA A 102 1.64 -2.56 0.69
CA ALA A 102 0.25 -2.54 0.24
C ALA A 102 0.18 -2.30 -1.26
N SER A 103 -0.84 -2.86 -1.93
CA SER A 103 -1.09 -2.54 -3.33
C SER A 103 -1.23 -1.03 -3.49
N ARG A 104 -0.62 -0.45 -4.53
CA ARG A 104 -0.71 1.00 -4.82
C ARG A 104 -2.08 1.43 -5.35
N ARG A 105 -3.01 0.50 -5.53
CA ARG A 105 -4.40 0.78 -5.91
C ARG A 105 -5.30 0.00 -4.97
N LEU A 106 -6.12 0.71 -4.21
CA LEU A 106 -7.07 0.12 -3.29
C LEU A 106 -8.40 0.87 -3.37
N ASP A 107 -9.50 0.15 -3.19
CA ASP A 107 -10.82 0.76 -3.01
C ASP A 107 -11.03 1.10 -1.54
N HIS A 108 -10.34 2.16 -1.07
CA HIS A 108 -10.35 2.56 0.34
C HIS A 108 -11.75 2.85 0.89
N ALA A 109 -12.72 3.16 0.00
CA ALA A 109 -14.11 3.50 0.30
C ALA A 109 -15.08 2.32 0.09
N LEU A 110 -14.61 1.18 -0.43
CA LEU A 110 -15.45 0.02 -0.78
C LEU A 110 -16.62 0.45 -1.69
N SER A 111 -16.29 1.27 -2.68
CA SER A 111 -17.19 1.89 -3.65
C SER A 111 -17.33 1.08 -4.94
N GLY A 112 -16.47 0.07 -5.15
CA GLY A 112 -16.32 -0.67 -6.39
C GLY A 112 -15.34 -0.01 -7.37
N THR A 113 -14.47 0.90 -6.90
CA THR A 113 -13.44 1.55 -7.74
C THR A 113 -12.14 1.68 -6.96
N ASP A 114 -11.06 1.07 -7.47
CA ASP A 114 -9.73 1.17 -6.87
C ASP A 114 -8.95 2.37 -7.41
N LEU A 115 -8.93 3.44 -6.64
CA LEU A 115 -8.19 4.66 -6.97
C LEU A 115 -7.00 4.83 -6.02
N PRO A 116 -5.82 5.19 -6.54
CA PRO A 116 -4.65 5.39 -5.72
C PRO A 116 -4.78 6.67 -4.87
N ASP A 117 -4.21 6.61 -3.68
CA ASP A 117 -3.99 7.75 -2.80
C ASP A 117 -2.76 8.56 -3.24
N MET A 118 -2.69 9.84 -2.87
CA MET A 118 -1.45 10.61 -2.97
C MET A 118 -0.51 10.25 -1.81
N GLY A 119 0.80 10.32 -2.06
CA GLY A 119 1.83 10.11 -1.03
C GLY A 119 2.46 8.72 -1.07
N ALA A 120 3.27 8.42 -0.05
CA ALA A 120 4.04 7.18 0.06
C ALA A 120 3.23 5.96 0.47
N TYR A 121 2.03 6.15 1.03
CA TYR A 121 1.21 5.09 1.63
C TYR A 121 -0.18 5.10 1.00
N GLU A 122 -0.73 3.91 0.76
CA GLU A 122 -2.15 3.71 0.50
C GLU A 122 -2.85 3.42 1.84
N ARG A 123 -4.14 3.75 1.93
CA ARG A 123 -4.95 3.40 3.09
C ARG A 123 -5.69 2.08 2.87
N PRO A 124 -5.23 0.95 3.44
CA PRO A 124 -5.96 -0.31 3.35
C PRO A 124 -7.20 -0.32 4.24
N VAL A 125 -8.29 -0.89 3.74
CA VAL A 125 -9.45 -1.34 4.55
C VAL A 125 -9.15 -2.65 5.27
N PHE A 126 -8.46 -3.57 4.59
CA PHE A 126 -8.08 -4.87 5.10
C PHE A 126 -6.55 -5.00 5.16
N LYS A 127 -6.02 -5.46 6.30
CA LYS A 127 -4.58 -5.60 6.54
C LYS A 127 -4.25 -7.00 7.02
N LEU A 128 -3.28 -7.63 6.37
CA LEU A 128 -2.75 -8.94 6.74
C LEU A 128 -1.69 -8.76 7.82
N HIS A 129 -1.87 -9.50 8.90
CA HIS A 129 -0.93 -9.66 10.00
C HIS A 129 -0.45 -11.10 10.02
N ILE A 130 0.85 -11.27 10.21
CA ILE A 130 1.48 -12.59 10.35
C ILE A 130 2.29 -12.56 11.64
N SER A 131 2.11 -13.57 12.47
CA SER A 131 2.90 -13.78 13.68
C SER A 131 3.49 -15.17 13.72
N GLY A 132 4.56 -15.32 14.50
CA GLY A 132 5.45 -16.47 14.42
C GLY A 132 6.62 -16.20 13.47
N GLN A 133 7.66 -17.02 13.59
CA GLN A 133 8.81 -16.96 12.71
C GLN A 133 8.56 -17.82 11.47
N PRO A 134 9.04 -17.42 10.28
CA PRO A 134 9.02 -18.28 9.10
C PRO A 134 10.10 -19.36 9.21
N GLN A 135 10.06 -20.14 10.28
CA GLN A 135 10.99 -21.23 10.56
C GLN A 135 10.33 -22.56 10.14
N ILE A 136 11.12 -23.46 9.56
CA ILE A 136 10.61 -24.77 9.16
C ILE A 136 10.16 -25.57 10.40
N GLY A 137 9.02 -26.26 10.29
CA GLY A 137 8.44 -27.03 11.39
C GLY A 137 7.73 -26.20 12.48
N THR A 138 7.73 -24.87 12.41
CA THR A 138 7.06 -24.02 13.41
C THR A 138 5.69 -23.54 12.95
N MET A 139 4.88 -23.10 13.91
CA MET A 139 3.59 -22.50 13.64
C MET A 139 3.73 -21.04 13.19
N GLN A 140 3.07 -20.70 12.08
CA GLN A 140 2.76 -19.33 11.68
C GLN A 140 1.26 -19.08 11.85
N VAL A 141 0.91 -17.88 12.30
CA VAL A 141 -0.48 -17.45 12.47
C VAL A 141 -0.75 -16.28 11.57
N TYR A 142 -1.79 -16.41 10.75
CA TYR A 142 -2.25 -15.40 9.80
C TYR A 142 -3.56 -14.82 10.32
N SER A 143 -3.70 -13.51 10.31
CA SER A 143 -4.97 -12.86 10.60
C SER A 143 -5.15 -11.64 9.72
N VAL A 144 -6.40 -11.30 9.40
CA VAL A 144 -6.71 -10.08 8.66
C VAL A 144 -7.59 -9.19 9.53
N SER A 145 -7.18 -7.93 9.70
CA SER A 145 -8.03 -6.91 10.31
C SER A 145 -8.83 -6.18 9.24
N GLY A 146 -10.07 -5.80 9.56
CA GLY A 146 -10.95 -5.03 8.68
C GLY A 146 -12.42 -5.22 9.09
N PRO A 147 -13.37 -4.71 8.29
CA PRO A 147 -14.79 -4.98 8.48
C PRO A 147 -15.12 -6.49 8.38
N PRO A 148 -16.29 -6.93 8.91
CA PRO A 148 -16.71 -8.33 8.81
C PRO A 148 -16.72 -8.84 7.35
N GLY A 149 -16.17 -10.03 7.15
CA GLY A 149 -15.87 -10.53 5.82
C GLY A 149 -15.24 -11.91 5.83
N PHE A 150 -14.83 -12.36 4.64
CA PHE A 150 -14.03 -13.56 4.48
C PHE A 150 -12.75 -13.26 3.69
N VAL A 151 -11.77 -14.12 3.87
CA VAL A 151 -10.39 -13.96 3.41
C VAL A 151 -10.00 -15.20 2.63
N ILE A 152 -9.35 -14.99 1.49
CA ILE A 152 -8.62 -16.04 0.76
C ILE A 152 -7.14 -15.70 0.87
N LEU A 153 -6.35 -16.63 1.40
CA LEU A 153 -4.91 -16.47 1.60
C LEU A 153 -4.16 -17.24 0.53
N PHE A 154 -3.14 -16.61 -0.05
CA PHE A 154 -2.30 -17.23 -1.06
C PHE A 154 -0.83 -16.91 -0.82
N ALA A 155 0.01 -17.86 -1.20
CA ALA A 155 1.43 -17.70 -1.25
C ALA A 155 1.92 -17.89 -2.69
N GLY A 156 3.05 -17.28 -2.99
CA GLY A 156 3.69 -17.45 -4.29
C GLY A 156 5.10 -16.88 -4.30
N LEU A 157 5.67 -16.89 -5.49
CA LEU A 157 6.99 -16.35 -5.75
C LEU A 157 6.89 -14.83 -5.94
N LEU A 158 7.89 -14.08 -5.48
CA LEU A 158 7.86 -12.60 -5.47
C LEU A 158 8.08 -11.96 -6.86
N ASP A 159 7.85 -12.72 -7.94
CA ASP A 159 7.97 -12.33 -9.33
C ASP A 159 6.59 -12.25 -10.00
N GLY A 160 6.24 -11.05 -10.46
CA GLY A 160 4.99 -10.81 -11.15
C GLY A 160 3.97 -10.04 -10.31
N HIS A 161 2.90 -9.66 -10.99
CA HIS A 161 1.70 -9.08 -10.41
C HIS A 161 0.53 -9.33 -11.34
N ALA A 162 -0.68 -9.21 -10.79
CA ALA A 162 -1.88 -9.09 -11.58
C ALA A 162 -2.80 -8.01 -10.99
N SER A 163 -3.53 -7.31 -11.85
CA SER A 163 -4.54 -6.34 -11.42
C SER A 163 -5.91 -6.98 -11.47
N LEU A 164 -6.67 -6.84 -10.40
CA LEU A 164 -8.07 -7.23 -10.36
C LEU A 164 -8.86 -6.07 -9.77
N SER A 165 -9.36 -5.17 -10.62
CA SER A 165 -10.25 -4.10 -10.16
C SER A 165 -11.59 -4.70 -9.72
N PRO A 166 -12.18 -4.26 -8.59
CA PRO A 166 -11.77 -3.13 -7.74
C PRO A 166 -10.89 -3.51 -6.54
N PHE A 167 -10.30 -4.70 -6.53
CA PHE A 167 -9.55 -5.22 -5.38
C PHE A 167 -8.08 -4.77 -5.33
N GLY A 168 -7.54 -4.23 -6.43
CA GLY A 168 -6.17 -3.73 -6.52
C GLY A 168 -5.20 -4.72 -7.18
N PHE A 169 -3.95 -4.71 -6.73
CA PHE A 169 -2.88 -5.60 -7.22
C PHE A 169 -2.63 -6.81 -6.32
N GLU A 170 -2.61 -7.97 -6.97
CA GLU A 170 -1.93 -9.16 -6.52
C GLU A 170 -0.43 -9.00 -6.80
N THR A 171 0.43 -9.23 -5.81
CA THR A 171 1.87 -8.89 -5.88
C THR A 171 2.79 -10.00 -5.37
N VAL A 172 2.27 -11.21 -5.19
CA VAL A 172 3.02 -12.39 -4.73
C VAL A 172 3.07 -13.48 -5.80
N GLY A 173 2.96 -13.09 -7.07
CA GLY A 173 3.12 -13.95 -8.23
C GLY A 173 2.39 -13.43 -9.45
N GLN A 174 2.05 -14.36 -10.35
CA GLN A 174 0.94 -14.22 -11.28
C GLN A 174 -0.13 -15.23 -10.87
N PHE A 175 -1.40 -15.00 -11.20
CA PHE A 175 -2.52 -15.89 -10.81
C PHE A 175 -2.28 -17.39 -11.06
N ALA A 176 -1.54 -17.75 -12.12
CA ALA A 176 -1.21 -19.15 -12.44
C ALA A 176 -0.24 -19.82 -11.43
N ASN A 177 0.51 -19.03 -10.66
CA ASN A 177 1.56 -19.47 -9.74
C ASN A 177 1.17 -19.30 -8.27
N LEU A 178 -0.08 -18.91 -8.00
CA LEU A 178 -0.58 -18.75 -6.64
C LEU A 178 -0.99 -20.10 -6.06
N ILE A 179 -0.52 -20.34 -4.83
CA ILE A 179 -0.87 -21.51 -4.04
C ILE A 179 -1.81 -21.04 -2.93
N PRO A 180 -3.09 -21.47 -2.91
CA PRO A 180 -3.96 -21.24 -1.77
C PRO A 180 -3.34 -21.81 -0.49
N VAL A 181 -3.40 -21.05 0.60
CA VAL A 181 -2.77 -21.42 1.87
C VAL A 181 -3.86 -21.75 2.90
N GLY A 182 -3.92 -23.00 3.31
CA GLY A 182 -4.88 -23.48 4.31
C GLY A 182 -6.27 -23.76 3.72
N PRO A 183 -7.37 -23.54 4.48
CA PRO A 183 -8.72 -23.76 3.98
C PRO A 183 -9.06 -22.79 2.82
N PRO A 184 -10.13 -23.06 2.04
CA PRO A 184 -10.52 -22.19 0.93
C PRO A 184 -10.75 -20.73 1.33
N SER A 185 -11.25 -20.50 2.54
CA SER A 185 -11.36 -19.18 3.15
C SER A 185 -11.45 -19.26 4.68
N PHE A 186 -11.24 -18.12 5.35
CA PHE A 186 -11.52 -17.93 6.78
C PHE A 186 -12.08 -16.53 7.03
N ALA A 187 -12.70 -16.30 8.19
CA ALA A 187 -13.34 -15.03 8.50
C ALA A 187 -12.32 -13.93 8.86
N VAL A 188 -12.61 -12.69 8.46
CA VAL A 188 -11.85 -11.52 8.92
C VAL A 188 -11.91 -11.44 10.45
N GLY A 189 -10.77 -11.15 11.09
CA GLY A 189 -10.62 -11.15 12.54
C GLY A 189 -10.42 -12.52 13.19
N GLN A 190 -10.63 -13.63 12.46
CA GLN A 190 -10.32 -14.97 12.96
C GLN A 190 -8.90 -15.39 12.54
N PRO A 191 -8.03 -15.80 13.47
CA PRO A 191 -6.68 -16.25 13.14
C PRO A 191 -6.71 -17.64 12.50
N LEU A 192 -5.88 -17.83 11.47
CA LEU A 192 -5.57 -19.10 10.83
C LEU A 192 -4.15 -19.53 11.23
N ALA A 193 -4.03 -20.60 12.00
CA ALA A 193 -2.74 -21.16 12.41
C ALA A 193 -2.34 -22.32 11.49
N LEU A 194 -1.14 -22.26 10.92
CA LEU A 194 -0.59 -23.29 10.04
C LEU A 194 0.84 -23.65 10.44
N ILE A 195 1.16 -24.94 10.34
CA ILE A 195 2.52 -25.42 10.54
C ILE A 195 3.28 -25.28 9.23
N VAL A 196 4.43 -24.61 9.26
CA VAL A 196 5.38 -24.61 8.15
C VAL A 196 5.92 -26.02 8.01
N SER A 197 5.86 -26.58 6.80
CA SER A 197 6.43 -27.90 6.53
C SER A 197 7.89 -27.99 7.02
N GLY A 198 8.23 -29.09 7.70
CA GLY A 198 9.60 -29.38 8.15
C GLY A 198 10.52 -29.87 7.04
N ALA A 199 10.12 -29.76 5.77
CA ALA A 199 10.90 -30.21 4.63
C ALA A 199 12.21 -29.40 4.51
N PRO A 200 13.40 -30.04 4.56
CA PRO A 200 14.68 -29.33 4.44
C PRO A 200 14.84 -28.54 3.14
N SER A 201 14.15 -28.95 2.07
CA SER A 201 14.15 -28.25 0.78
C SER A 201 13.55 -26.83 0.82
N LEU A 202 12.83 -26.48 1.90
CA LEU A 202 12.32 -25.13 2.09
C LEU A 202 13.37 -24.17 2.63
N GLU A 203 14.47 -24.67 3.22
CA GLU A 203 15.49 -23.80 3.80
C GLU A 203 16.06 -22.81 2.77
N GLY A 204 16.05 -21.54 3.13
CA GLY A 204 16.54 -20.45 2.28
C GLY A 204 15.56 -20.00 1.19
N PHE A 205 14.45 -20.72 0.97
CA PHE A 205 13.44 -20.37 -0.02
C PHE A 205 12.73 -19.06 0.35
N ARG A 206 12.57 -18.16 -0.63
CA ARG A 206 11.91 -16.87 -0.47
C ARG A 206 10.50 -16.94 -1.00
N PHE A 207 9.57 -16.35 -0.27
CA PHE A 207 8.15 -16.41 -0.61
C PHE A 207 7.46 -15.08 -0.31
N GLY A 208 6.35 -14.86 -1.01
CA GLY A 208 5.36 -13.85 -0.68
C GLY A 208 4.12 -14.49 -0.07
N VAL A 209 3.47 -13.78 0.84
CA VAL A 209 2.11 -14.09 1.28
C VAL A 209 1.26 -12.83 1.14
N GLN A 210 0.09 -12.97 0.57
CA GLN A 210 -0.89 -11.89 0.49
C GLN A 210 -2.28 -12.52 0.60
N ALA A 211 -3.25 -11.72 1.02
CA ALA A 211 -4.64 -12.13 1.05
C ALA A 211 -5.48 -11.22 0.17
N ILE A 212 -6.63 -11.73 -0.25
CA ILE A 212 -7.75 -10.93 -0.73
C ILE A 212 -8.87 -11.09 0.29
N ALA A 213 -9.44 -9.96 0.73
CA ALA A 213 -10.51 -9.93 1.69
C ALA A 213 -11.74 -9.26 1.09
N PHE A 214 -12.91 -9.81 1.40
CA PHE A 214 -14.20 -9.39 0.87
C PHE A 214 -15.14 -9.02 2.00
N LEU A 215 -16.00 -8.03 1.79
CA LEU A 215 -17.07 -7.71 2.73
C LEU A 215 -18.10 -8.83 2.79
N ALA A 216 -18.56 -9.16 4.00
CA ALA A 216 -19.63 -10.14 4.19
C ALA A 216 -20.96 -9.67 3.59
N SER A 217 -21.21 -8.36 3.60
CA SER A 217 -22.44 -7.75 3.07
C SER A 217 -22.46 -7.66 1.55
N ASP A 218 -21.29 -7.66 0.89
CA ASP A 218 -21.16 -7.51 -0.56
C ASP A 218 -19.80 -8.06 -1.03
N PRO A 219 -19.75 -9.31 -1.50
CA PRO A 219 -18.50 -9.92 -1.97
C PRO A 219 -17.92 -9.31 -3.24
N SER A 220 -18.63 -8.40 -3.92
CA SER A 220 -18.03 -7.62 -5.03
C SER A 220 -17.11 -6.51 -4.52
N LYS A 221 -17.12 -6.25 -3.21
CA LYS A 221 -16.33 -5.23 -2.53
C LYS A 221 -15.29 -5.87 -1.64
N GLY A 222 -14.07 -5.37 -1.73
CA GLY A 222 -12.94 -5.91 -1.01
C GLY A 222 -11.65 -5.30 -1.50
N GLN A 223 -10.53 -5.88 -1.07
CA GLN A 223 -9.23 -5.53 -1.61
C GLN A 223 -8.20 -6.61 -1.30
N PHE A 224 -7.11 -6.58 -2.06
CA PHE A 224 -5.88 -7.20 -1.66
C PHE A 224 -5.30 -6.51 -0.42
N THR A 225 -4.67 -7.30 0.45
CA THR A 225 -3.95 -6.80 1.62
C THR A 225 -2.54 -6.35 1.24
N ASN A 226 -1.81 -5.82 2.22
CA ASN A 226 -0.36 -5.79 2.16
C ASN A 226 0.21 -7.19 1.90
N ARG A 227 1.32 -7.19 1.16
CA ARG A 227 2.18 -8.35 0.97
C ARG A 227 3.12 -8.50 2.16
N TYR A 228 3.32 -9.74 2.57
CA TYR A 228 4.44 -10.14 3.42
C TYR A 228 5.51 -10.82 2.58
N ARG A 229 6.78 -10.55 2.90
CA ARG A 229 7.93 -11.23 2.31
C ARG A 229 8.62 -12.05 3.39
N GLY A 230 8.80 -13.33 3.12
CA GLY A 230 9.45 -14.25 4.03
C GLY A 230 10.63 -14.96 3.38
N ARG A 231 11.51 -15.48 4.23
CA ARG A 231 12.50 -16.47 3.88
C ARG A 231 12.44 -17.57 4.92
N PHE A 232 12.31 -18.81 4.49
CA PHE A 232 12.35 -19.92 5.42
C PHE A 232 13.78 -20.15 5.91
N TYR A 233 13.93 -20.46 7.19
CA TYR A 233 15.21 -20.81 7.79
C TYR A 233 15.08 -21.96 8.78
N ASN A 234 16.20 -22.65 8.98
CA ASN A 234 16.40 -23.62 10.04
C ASN A 234 16.95 -22.85 11.27
N PRO A 235 16.49 -23.12 12.50
CA PRO A 235 17.02 -22.48 13.71
C PRO A 235 18.51 -22.72 13.92
#